data_AF-A0A3E2MTB8-F1
#
_entry.id   AF-A0A3E2MTB8-F1
#
_cell.length_a   1.000
_cell.length_b   1.000
_cell.length_c   1.000
_cell.angle_alpha   90.00
_cell.angle_beta   90.00
_cell.angle_gamma   90.00
#
_symmetry.space_group_name_H-M   'P 1'
#
loop_
_entity.id
_entity.type
_entity.pdbx_description
1 polymer ?
#
loop_
_entity_poly.entity_id
_entity_poly.type
_entity_poly.pdbx_seq_one_letter_code
_entity_poly.pdbx_strand_id
1 'polypeptide(L)'
;MAAPDDQEVPDVDQLARSMLLLLGDHHDHQESSEQHHGRQPWSKSRDFTNDPQRGAAVRQASLADRERYLTAGLQPVDCRFCHVTVTVKQLGPGHTAVQWNTEAAQRCAHFAEVRRSGGDTARTKACPKMTDSIQHAIAEGVLVQHDPE
;
A
#
# COMPACT_ATOMS: atom_id res chain seq x y z
N MET A 1 -41.42 -15.71 21.07
CA MET A 1 -41.88 -15.28 19.73
C MET A 1 -42.01 -13.76 19.82
N ALA A 2 -40.92 -13.00 19.65
CA ALA A 2 -40.37 -12.42 18.41
C ALA A 2 -40.85 -10.95 18.23
N ALA A 3 -39.89 -10.02 18.09
CA ALA A 3 -40.08 -8.59 17.80
C ALA A 3 -40.45 -8.34 16.32
N PRO A 4 -40.84 -7.11 15.91
CA PRO A 4 -39.86 -6.04 15.59
C PRO A 4 -40.27 -4.68 16.22
N ASP A 5 -39.38 -3.87 16.79
CA ASP A 5 -38.46 -2.89 16.17
C ASP A 5 -39.11 -1.99 15.11
N ASP A 6 -39.69 -0.87 15.55
CA ASP A 6 -40.35 0.15 14.72
C ASP A 6 -39.64 1.49 14.96
N GLN A 7 -38.35 1.53 14.62
CA GLN A 7 -37.59 2.77 14.59
C GLN A 7 -37.95 3.48 13.27
N GLU A 8 -38.96 4.35 13.34
CA GLU A 8 -39.50 5.10 12.19
C GLU A 8 -38.36 5.79 11.45
N VAL A 9 -38.13 5.41 10.19
CA VAL A 9 -37.04 5.92 9.36
C VAL A 9 -37.30 7.41 9.13
N PRO A 10 -36.39 8.33 9.49
CA PRO A 10 -36.65 9.75 9.35
C PRO A 10 -36.84 10.14 7.89
N ASP A 11 -37.80 11.03 7.66
CA ASP A 11 -38.10 11.57 6.34
C ASP A 11 -36.86 12.16 5.67
N VAL A 12 -36.70 11.92 4.37
CA VAL A 12 -35.49 12.27 3.60
C VAL A 12 -35.22 13.77 3.67
N ASP A 13 -36.27 14.59 3.67
CA ASP A 13 -36.14 16.05 3.78
C ASP A 13 -35.70 16.49 5.17
N GLN A 14 -36.17 15.81 6.23
CA GLN A 14 -35.73 16.06 7.59
C GLN A 14 -34.25 15.70 7.76
N LEU A 15 -33.83 14.59 7.18
CA LEU A 15 -32.45 14.12 7.18
C LEU A 15 -31.54 15.06 6.37
N ALA A 16 -31.99 15.54 5.21
CA ALA A 16 -31.27 16.50 4.39
C ALA A 16 -31.10 17.86 5.11
N ARG A 17 -32.14 18.38 5.76
CA ARG A 17 -32.05 19.63 6.54
C ARG A 17 -31.11 19.51 7.72
N SER A 18 -31.15 18.39 8.44
CA SER A 18 -30.25 18.16 9.57
C SER A 18 -28.79 17.97 9.14
N MET A 19 -28.54 17.34 7.98
CA MET A 19 -27.19 17.29 7.39
C MET A 19 -26.70 18.67 6.94
N LEU A 20 -27.54 19.48 6.30
CA LEU A 20 -27.19 20.84 5.88
C LEU A 20 -26.87 21.75 7.08
N LEU A 21 -27.61 21.60 8.19
CA LEU A 21 -27.32 22.30 9.45
C LEU A 21 -25.98 21.88 10.06
N LEU A 22 -25.60 20.60 9.93
CA LEU A 22 -24.33 20.08 10.44
C LEU A 22 -23.14 20.51 9.59
N LEU A 23 -23.32 20.65 8.27
CA LEU A 23 -22.24 21.07 7.36
C LEU A 23 -22.06 22.60 7.31
N GLY A 24 -23.11 23.38 7.59
CA GLY A 24 -23.08 24.84 7.57
C GLY A 24 -22.98 25.40 6.15
N ASP A 25 -23.85 26.35 5.81
CA ASP A 25 -23.77 27.10 4.56
C ASP A 25 -22.67 28.17 4.69
N HIS A 26 -21.64 28.09 3.86
CA HIS A 26 -20.50 29.01 3.90
C HIS A 26 -20.60 30.01 2.75
N HIS A 27 -21.43 31.04 2.93
CA HIS A 27 -21.37 32.26 2.12
C HIS A 27 -21.54 33.49 3.02
N ASP A 28 -20.41 34.05 3.46
CA ASP A 28 -20.05 35.46 3.28
C ASP A 28 -18.86 35.83 4.19
N HIS A 29 -17.83 36.41 3.58
CA HIS A 29 -16.63 36.90 4.25
C HIS A 29 -16.94 38.25 4.93
N GLN A 30 -17.13 38.25 6.26
CA GLN A 30 -16.90 39.46 7.05
C GLN A 30 -16.33 39.12 8.43
N GLU A 31 -15.12 39.63 8.67
CA GLU A 31 -14.30 39.37 9.84
C GLU A 31 -14.96 39.91 11.13
N SER A 32 -15.20 39.04 12.10
CA SER A 32 -15.22 39.42 13.51
C SER A 32 -14.52 38.34 14.34
N SER A 33 -13.37 38.73 14.86
CA SER A 33 -12.55 37.96 15.77
C SER A 33 -13.24 37.85 17.13
N GLU A 34 -13.51 36.62 17.60
CA GLU A 34 -13.04 36.11 18.89
C GLU A 34 -13.62 34.72 19.19
N GLN A 35 -12.73 33.84 19.66
CA GLN A 35 -12.95 32.45 20.12
C GLN A 35 -12.87 31.34 19.06
N HIS A 36 -11.72 31.31 18.36
CA HIS A 36 -11.21 30.06 17.77
C HIS A 36 -10.80 29.07 18.87
N HIS A 37 -11.75 28.27 19.37
CA HIS A 37 -11.39 26.95 19.90
C HIS A 37 -11.02 26.07 18.70
N GLY A 38 -9.71 26.03 18.44
CA GLY A 38 -9.05 25.52 17.25
C GLY A 38 -9.70 24.25 16.69
N ARG A 39 -10.32 24.41 15.51
CA ARG A 39 -10.69 23.32 14.62
C ARG A 39 -9.38 22.64 14.21
N GLN A 40 -8.96 21.64 14.98
CA GLN A 40 -7.81 20.82 14.62
C GLN A 40 -8.10 20.24 13.23
N PRO A 41 -7.21 20.42 12.24
CA PRO A 41 -7.39 19.77 10.96
C PRO A 41 -7.52 18.28 11.26
N TRP A 42 -8.57 17.64 10.74
CA TRP A 42 -8.78 16.22 10.94
C TRP A 42 -7.62 15.48 10.26
N SER A 43 -6.56 15.25 11.02
CA SER A 43 -5.47 14.43 10.57
C SER A 43 -5.91 12.99 10.82
N LYS A 44 -5.82 12.15 9.79
CA LYS A 44 -6.10 10.71 9.93
C LYS A 44 -5.24 10.05 11.03
N SER A 45 -4.16 10.71 11.45
CA SER A 45 -3.29 10.36 12.57
C SER A 45 -2.94 11.58 13.41
N ARG A 46 -2.80 11.43 14.73
CA ARG A 46 -2.35 12.52 15.62
C ARG A 46 -0.94 12.98 15.22
N ASP A 47 -0.66 14.28 15.26
CA ASP A 47 0.63 14.86 14.80
C ASP A 47 1.78 14.72 15.82
N PHE A 48 1.49 14.33 17.07
CA PHE A 48 2.47 14.15 18.17
C PHE A 48 3.39 15.36 18.45
N THR A 49 3.09 16.55 17.92
CA THR A 49 3.88 17.79 18.12
C THR A 49 4.09 18.15 19.59
N ASN A 50 3.10 17.85 20.45
CA ASN A 50 3.18 18.09 21.89
C ASN A 50 3.93 16.98 22.66
N ASP A 51 4.31 15.88 22.01
CA ASP A 51 4.98 14.73 22.61
C ASP A 51 6.00 14.12 21.63
N PRO A 52 7.20 14.70 21.54
CA PRO A 52 8.21 14.30 20.55
C PRO A 52 8.74 12.87 20.80
N GLN A 53 8.75 12.40 22.06
CA GLN A 53 9.18 11.04 22.40
C GLN A 53 8.20 10.01 21.85
N ARG A 54 6.89 10.22 22.04
CA ARG A 54 5.87 9.35 21.46
C ARG A 54 5.87 9.41 19.94
N GLY A 55 6.07 10.59 19.36
CA GLY A 55 6.24 10.73 17.92
C GLY A 55 7.42 9.92 17.37
N ALA A 56 8.56 9.92 18.07
CA ALA A 56 9.72 9.10 17.71
C ALA A 56 9.44 7.59 17.82
N ALA A 57 8.78 7.15 18.90
CA ALA A 57 8.40 5.75 19.09
C ALA A 57 7.46 5.24 17.98
N VAL A 58 6.46 6.03 17.59
CA VAL A 58 5.55 5.69 16.48
C VAL A 58 6.31 5.58 15.16
N ARG A 59 7.20 6.54 14.85
CA ARG A 59 8.03 6.45 13.63
C ARG A 59 8.88 5.19 13.62
N GLN A 60 9.52 4.84 14.73
CA GLN A 60 10.33 3.62 14.84
C GLN A 60 9.46 2.37 14.65
N ALA A 61 8.28 2.32 15.27
CA ALA A 61 7.34 1.21 15.09
C ALA A 61 6.88 1.09 13.63
N SER A 62 6.54 2.21 12.97
CA SER A 62 6.18 2.23 11.54
C SER A 62 7.32 1.77 10.63
N LEU A 63 8.57 2.12 10.94
CA LEU A 63 9.74 1.64 10.19
C LEU A 63 9.94 0.14 10.37
N ALA A 64 9.82 -0.37 11.60
CA ALA A 64 9.92 -1.80 11.88
C ALA A 64 8.80 -2.60 11.19
N ASP A 65 7.58 -2.06 11.19
CA ASP A 65 6.44 -2.66 10.51
C ASP A 65 6.64 -2.70 8.99
N ARG A 66 7.07 -1.57 8.41
CA ARG A 66 7.43 -1.49 6.99
C ARG A 66 8.49 -2.50 6.60
N GLU A 67 9.54 -2.66 7.40
CA GLU A 67 10.62 -3.63 7.14
C GLU A 67 10.09 -5.08 7.20
N ARG A 68 9.24 -5.39 8.19
CA ARG A 68 8.61 -6.70 8.33
C ARG A 68 7.76 -7.06 7.11
N TYR A 69 6.97 -6.10 6.61
CA TYR A 69 6.07 -6.37 5.48
C TYR A 69 6.76 -6.32 4.12
N LEU A 70 7.66 -5.36 3.89
CA LEU A 70 8.26 -5.14 2.57
C LEU A 70 9.52 -5.96 2.33
N THR A 71 10.29 -6.26 3.36
CA THR A 71 11.65 -6.82 3.18
C THR A 71 11.78 -8.24 3.72
N ALA A 72 11.12 -8.56 4.84
CA ALA A 72 11.34 -9.83 5.52
C ALA A 72 10.96 -11.05 4.64
N GLY A 73 11.89 -12.00 4.54
CA GLY A 73 11.73 -13.23 3.76
C GLY A 73 11.93 -13.06 2.26
N LEU A 74 12.38 -11.88 1.79
CA LEU A 74 12.86 -11.72 0.42
C LEU A 74 14.28 -12.26 0.28
N GLN A 75 14.51 -13.03 -0.78
CA GLN A 75 15.83 -13.51 -1.17
C GLN A 75 16.16 -13.00 -2.59
N PRO A 76 17.41 -12.60 -2.86
CA PRO A 76 17.82 -12.19 -4.19
C PRO A 76 17.84 -13.39 -5.15
N VAL A 77 17.33 -13.18 -6.36
CA VAL A 77 17.40 -14.15 -7.47
C VAL A 77 17.90 -13.43 -8.71
N ASP A 78 18.92 -14.01 -9.32
CA ASP A 78 19.48 -13.53 -10.58
C ASP A 78 18.79 -14.19 -11.77
N CYS A 79 18.43 -13.38 -12.77
CA CYS A 79 17.99 -13.91 -14.04
C CYS A 79 19.15 -14.66 -14.70
N ARG A 80 18.96 -15.94 -14.99
CA ARG A 80 19.98 -16.76 -15.67
C ARG A 80 20.22 -16.37 -17.13
N PHE A 81 19.37 -15.52 -17.69
CA PHE A 81 19.48 -15.04 -19.08
C PHE A 81 20.15 -13.67 -19.20
N CYS A 82 19.76 -12.70 -18.36
CA CYS A 82 20.25 -11.31 -18.47
C CYS A 82 20.89 -10.76 -17.19
N HIS A 83 21.04 -11.59 -16.15
CA HIS A 83 21.76 -11.29 -14.91
C HIS A 83 21.26 -10.07 -14.13
N VAL A 84 20.01 -9.66 -14.35
CA VAL A 84 19.34 -8.70 -13.45
C VAL A 84 18.92 -9.41 -12.17
N THR A 85 19.08 -8.74 -11.04
CA THR A 85 18.71 -9.26 -9.72
C THR A 85 17.36 -8.71 -9.30
N VAL A 86 16.45 -9.58 -8.90
CA VAL A 86 15.17 -9.23 -8.26
C VAL A 86 15.10 -9.88 -6.89
N THR A 87 14.22 -9.37 -6.03
CA THR A 87 13.98 -9.98 -4.72
C THR A 87 12.68 -10.78 -4.76
N VAL A 88 12.73 -12.01 -4.24
CA VAL A 88 11.61 -12.96 -4.34
C VAL A 88 11.31 -13.52 -2.97
N LYS A 89 10.03 -13.62 -2.65
CA LYS A 89 9.51 -14.28 -1.45
C LYS A 89 8.58 -15.40 -1.88
N GLN A 90 8.90 -16.64 -1.50
CA GLN A 90 8.02 -17.78 -1.73
C GLN A 90 7.00 -17.85 -0.58
N LEU A 91 5.73 -17.58 -0.90
CA LEU A 91 4.63 -17.54 0.08
C LEU A 91 3.93 -18.90 0.22
N GLY A 92 4.17 -19.82 -0.71
CA GLY A 92 3.62 -21.16 -0.72
C GLY A 92 3.76 -21.83 -2.08
N PRO A 93 3.25 -23.06 -2.26
CA PRO A 93 3.27 -23.76 -3.53
C PRO A 93 2.59 -22.94 -4.63
N GLY A 94 3.31 -22.61 -5.71
CA GLY A 94 2.80 -21.80 -6.82
C GLY A 94 2.60 -20.30 -6.51
N HIS A 95 2.82 -19.86 -5.27
CA HIS A 95 2.65 -18.48 -4.85
C HIS A 95 3.99 -17.82 -4.52
N THR A 96 4.40 -16.88 -5.37
CA THR A 96 5.63 -16.10 -5.19
C THR A 96 5.31 -14.61 -5.31
N ALA A 97 5.88 -13.80 -4.41
CA ALA A 97 5.92 -12.36 -4.54
C ALA A 97 7.28 -11.96 -5.12
N VAL A 98 7.26 -11.23 -6.23
CA VAL A 98 8.48 -10.78 -6.93
C VAL A 98 8.53 -9.26 -6.88
N GLN A 99 9.57 -8.72 -6.28
CA GLN A 99 9.84 -7.30 -6.23
C GLN A 99 10.91 -6.91 -7.24
N TRP A 100 10.50 -6.02 -8.14
CA TRP A 100 11.37 -5.43 -9.15
C TRP A 100 11.85 -4.06 -8.67
N ASN A 101 13.16 -3.85 -8.66
CA ASN A 101 13.72 -2.51 -8.53
C ASN A 101 13.84 -1.84 -9.91
N THR A 102 13.96 -0.51 -9.89
CA THR A 102 14.04 0.31 -11.11
C THR A 102 15.20 -0.13 -12.02
N GLU A 103 16.36 -0.44 -11.44
CA GLU A 103 17.54 -0.84 -12.19
C GLU A 103 17.34 -2.16 -12.94
N ALA A 104 16.80 -3.18 -12.27
CA ALA A 104 16.53 -4.50 -12.85
C ALA A 104 15.48 -4.41 -13.97
N ALA A 105 14.44 -3.60 -13.78
CA ALA A 105 13.42 -3.36 -14.79
C ALA A 105 13.98 -2.64 -16.04
N GLN A 106 14.93 -1.73 -15.85
CA GLN A 106 15.61 -1.05 -16.96
C GLN A 106 16.59 -1.97 -17.69
N ARG A 107 17.40 -2.77 -16.97
CA ARG A 107 18.41 -3.66 -17.57
C ARG A 107 17.86 -4.96 -18.14
N CYS A 108 16.63 -5.36 -17.80
CA CYS A 108 16.04 -6.62 -18.26
C CYS A 108 15.93 -6.67 -19.80
N ALA A 109 16.54 -7.68 -20.41
CA ALA A 109 16.56 -7.85 -21.86
C ALA A 109 15.16 -8.05 -22.46
N HIS A 110 14.26 -8.76 -21.77
CA HIS A 110 12.88 -8.95 -22.23
C HIS A 110 12.10 -7.62 -22.22
N PHE A 111 12.21 -6.84 -21.14
CA PHE A 111 11.56 -5.53 -21.08
C PHE A 111 12.18 -4.53 -22.06
N ALA A 112 13.49 -4.64 -22.33
CA ALA A 112 14.12 -3.86 -23.39
C ALA A 112 13.53 -4.18 -24.77
N GLU A 113 13.24 -5.45 -25.06
CA GLU A 113 12.55 -5.85 -26.29
C GLU A 113 11.15 -5.28 -26.40
N VAL A 114 10.36 -5.41 -25.32
CA VAL A 114 8.98 -4.88 -25.24
C VAL A 114 8.97 -3.37 -25.50
N ARG A 115 9.90 -2.62 -24.89
CA ARG A 115 10.02 -1.17 -25.12
C ARG A 115 10.37 -0.87 -26.57
N ARG A 116 11.26 -1.65 -27.20
CA ARG A 116 11.68 -1.46 -28.59
C ARG A 116 10.58 -1.73 -29.59
N SER A 117 9.69 -2.69 -29.30
CA SER A 117 8.50 -2.97 -30.11
C SER A 117 7.35 -1.99 -29.87
N GLY A 118 7.55 -0.96 -29.03
CA GLY A 118 6.53 0.04 -28.70
C GLY A 118 5.51 -0.44 -27.66
N GLY A 119 5.75 -1.57 -27.01
CA GLY A 119 4.91 -2.10 -25.94
C GLY A 119 5.16 -1.44 -24.58
N ASP A 120 4.14 -1.49 -23.72
CA ASP A 120 4.22 -1.03 -22.33
C ASP A 120 4.64 -2.19 -21.41
N THR A 121 5.79 -2.04 -20.75
CA THR A 121 6.30 -3.03 -19.78
C THR A 121 5.39 -3.18 -18.57
N ALA A 122 4.62 -2.15 -18.19
CA ALA A 122 3.66 -2.23 -17.08
C ALA A 122 2.44 -3.10 -17.40
N ARG A 123 2.11 -3.24 -18.70
CA ARG A 123 1.01 -4.10 -19.18
C ARG A 123 1.47 -5.48 -19.65
N THR A 124 2.78 -5.71 -19.67
CA THR A 124 3.36 -6.98 -20.08
C THR A 124 3.35 -7.95 -18.90
N LYS A 125 3.05 -9.22 -19.15
CA LYS A 125 3.26 -10.28 -18.15
C LYS A 125 4.72 -10.24 -17.68
N ALA A 126 4.98 -10.67 -16.44
CA ALA A 126 6.34 -10.72 -15.90
C ALA A 126 7.32 -11.41 -16.87
N CYS A 127 8.60 -11.02 -16.81
CA CYS A 127 9.63 -11.58 -17.70
C CYS A 127 9.65 -13.12 -17.62
N PRO A 128 9.36 -13.85 -18.72
CA PRO A 128 9.26 -15.32 -18.68
C PRO A 128 10.61 -15.96 -18.31
N LYS A 129 11.72 -15.40 -18.79
CA LYS A 129 13.08 -15.85 -18.43
C LYS A 129 13.39 -15.66 -16.95
N MET A 130 12.82 -14.63 -16.32
CA MET A 130 12.93 -14.43 -14.87
C MET A 130 12.06 -15.47 -14.14
N THR A 131 10.83 -15.70 -14.59
CA THR A 131 9.96 -16.73 -14.02
C THR A 131 10.64 -18.10 -14.03
N ASP A 132 11.24 -18.50 -15.16
CA ASP A 132 12.00 -19.77 -15.26
C ASP A 132 13.17 -19.83 -14.26
N SER A 133 13.87 -18.70 -14.07
CA SER A 133 14.99 -18.60 -13.12
C SER A 133 14.51 -18.76 -11.67
N ILE A 134 13.35 -18.19 -11.33
CA ILE A 134 12.72 -18.33 -10.01
C ILE A 134 12.28 -19.76 -9.76
N GLN A 135 11.61 -20.39 -10.73
CA GLN A 135 11.19 -21.79 -10.61
C GLN A 135 12.39 -22.72 -10.41
N HIS A 136 13.50 -22.46 -11.11
CA HIS A 136 14.74 -23.20 -10.88
C HIS A 136 15.29 -22.97 -9.46
N ALA A 137 15.32 -21.73 -8.98
CA ALA A 137 15.80 -21.44 -7.62
C ALA A 137 14.94 -22.10 -6.53
N ILE A 138 13.63 -22.25 -6.76
CA ILE A 138 12.74 -23.04 -5.89
C ILE A 138 13.08 -24.53 -5.97
N ALA A 139 13.25 -25.07 -7.17
CA ALA A 139 13.53 -26.49 -7.38
C ALA A 139 14.87 -26.94 -6.78
N GLU A 140 15.89 -26.08 -6.82
CA GLU A 140 17.19 -26.30 -6.19
C GLU A 140 17.18 -26.05 -4.67
N GLY A 141 16.07 -25.56 -4.11
CA GLY A 141 15.96 -25.22 -2.69
C GLY A 141 16.77 -23.98 -2.27
N VAL A 142 17.18 -23.15 -3.23
CA VAL A 142 17.86 -21.86 -2.96
C VAL A 142 16.86 -20.84 -2.41
N LEU A 143 15.64 -20.85 -2.93
CA LEU A 143 14.52 -20.12 -2.35
C LEU A 143 13.85 -20.98 -1.29
N VAL A 144 13.77 -20.46 -0.07
CA VAL A 144 13.10 -21.11 1.06
C VAL A 144 11.69 -20.57 1.15
N GLN A 145 10.72 -21.47 1.36
CA GLN A 145 9.36 -21.05 1.64
C GLN A 145 9.34 -20.21 2.94
N HIS A 146 8.74 -19.04 2.86
CA HIS A 146 8.49 -18.22 4.02
C HIS A 146 7.20 -18.68 4.69
N ASP A 147 7.31 -19.25 5.89
CA ASP A 147 6.16 -19.43 6.76
C ASP A 147 5.91 -18.12 7.52
N PRO A 148 4.73 -17.51 7.40
CA PRO A 148 4.36 -16.39 8.25
C PRO A 148 4.09 -16.92 9.66
N GLU A 149 4.91 -16.50 10.63
CA GLU A 149 4.68 -16.73 12.07
C GLU A 149 3.42 -16.01 12.57
#